data_AF-A0A2D5GWM3-F1
#
_entry.id   AF-A0A2D5GWM3-F1
#
_cell.length_a   1.000
_cell.length_b   1.000
_cell.length_c   1.000
_cell.angle_alpha   90.00
_cell.angle_beta   90.00
_cell.angle_gamma   90.00
#
_symmetry.space_group_name_H-M   'P 1'
#
loop_
_entity.id
_entity.type
_entity.pdbx_description
1 polymer ?
#
loop_
_entity_poly.entity_id
_entity_poly.type
_entity_poly.pdbx_seq_one_letter_code
_entity_poly.pdbx_strand_id
1 'polypeptide(L)'
;MASRYESFCNNSTDLQAILSTIDSYDRKRVLAPNWVAEGTANLYQLNNSGYASVLFRDGQDLGSEAESKPAGDNGWRYQEATDNIQFYLASSSTTALNSMVFESGQDWDSLKTTVCKEQADRIRSYINRPIYKRKRSQAQGASERDYDWILVRCNAALAVADLIRSYDPEKAEEIESRVSNDEGSGLLDRLKRGEYVLWNETSWRSEAGVVQDVSVNANTTGVIEDVKLIGPPGVDWDDVRVSISTGGTFTAGTTSPVYYTVKVKDDTGIGMSSVVTAEQIDGSYQSLAYGARIRFSEGSYNTSDEWSVIFQSDEIPIGSVKSAQIYR
;
A
#
# COMPACT_ATOMS: atom_id res chain seq x y z
N MET A 1 -8.83 1.18 -20.10
CA MET A 1 -8.86 -0.21 -19.61
C MET A 1 -8.40 -0.23 -18.17
N ALA A 2 -9.16 -0.82 -17.24
CA ALA A 2 -8.70 -1.00 -15.87
C ALA A 2 -7.64 -2.12 -15.85
N SER A 3 -6.43 -1.79 -15.41
CA SER A 3 -5.36 -2.78 -15.19
C SER A 3 -5.84 -3.87 -14.24
N ARG A 4 -5.47 -5.14 -14.51
CA ARG A 4 -5.73 -6.28 -13.60
C ARG A 4 -5.07 -6.08 -12.23
N TYR A 5 -3.98 -5.30 -12.19
CA TYR A 5 -3.18 -5.09 -11.01
C TYR A 5 -3.01 -3.59 -10.71
N GLU A 6 -3.19 -3.23 -9.44
CA GLU A 6 -3.01 -1.85 -8.97
C GLU A 6 -1.60 -1.61 -8.44
N SER A 7 -1.19 -0.35 -8.36
CA SER A 7 0.04 0.04 -7.70
C SER A 7 -0.05 -0.19 -6.19
N PHE A 8 1.09 -0.49 -5.54
CA PHE A 8 1.15 -0.64 -4.09
C PHE A 8 1.26 0.72 -3.37
N CYS A 9 1.76 1.74 -4.06
CA CYS A 9 1.97 3.08 -3.53
C CYS A 9 1.13 4.12 -4.30
N ASN A 10 0.97 5.29 -3.70
CA ASN A 10 0.45 6.48 -4.37
C ASN A 10 1.57 7.21 -5.16
N ASN A 11 1.16 8.08 -6.07
CA ASN A 11 2.04 8.81 -6.99
C ASN A 11 2.44 10.22 -6.48
N SER A 12 2.13 10.55 -5.23
CA SER A 12 2.37 11.86 -4.62
C SER A 12 3.24 11.72 -3.37
N THR A 13 2.61 11.52 -2.20
CA THR A 13 3.29 11.50 -0.91
C THR A 13 4.29 10.35 -0.76
N ASP A 14 4.01 9.17 -1.34
CA ASP A 14 4.92 8.03 -1.21
C ASP A 14 6.19 8.23 -2.05
N LEU A 15 6.09 8.85 -3.23
CA LEU A 15 7.26 9.18 -4.06
C LEU A 15 8.08 10.31 -3.44
N GLN A 16 7.42 11.35 -2.91
CA GLN A 16 8.08 12.45 -2.20
C GLN A 16 8.79 11.99 -0.92
N ALA A 17 8.31 10.93 -0.28
CA ALA A 17 8.98 10.32 0.87
C ALA A 17 10.32 9.64 0.51
N ILE A 18 10.52 9.25 -0.76
CA ILE A 18 11.79 8.72 -1.27
C ILE A 18 12.69 9.84 -1.78
N LEU A 19 12.13 10.74 -2.57
CA LEU A 19 12.82 11.90 -3.13
C LEU A 19 11.90 13.11 -3.09
N SER A 20 12.15 14.02 -2.14
CA SER A 20 11.31 15.21 -1.92
C SER A 20 11.24 16.13 -3.13
N THR A 21 12.28 16.14 -3.97
CA THR A 21 12.36 16.95 -5.19
C THR A 21 11.93 16.19 -6.45
N ILE A 22 11.19 15.08 -6.33
CA ILE A 22 10.82 14.26 -7.50
C ILE A 22 10.10 15.08 -8.60
N ASP A 23 9.33 16.09 -8.22
CA ASP A 23 8.60 16.94 -9.17
C ASP A 23 9.52 17.85 -10.01
N SER A 24 10.80 18.02 -9.65
CA SER A 24 11.77 18.73 -10.50
C SER A 24 12.24 17.91 -11.70
N TYR A 25 11.90 16.61 -11.74
CA TYR A 25 12.24 15.70 -12.84
C TYR A 25 11.09 15.59 -13.86
N ASP A 26 10.13 16.51 -13.81
CA ASP A 26 9.06 16.63 -14.81
C ASP A 26 9.66 16.74 -16.22
N ARG A 27 9.23 15.84 -17.12
CA ARG A 27 9.83 15.62 -18.44
C ARG A 27 9.25 16.57 -19.50
N LYS A 28 9.12 17.84 -19.17
CA LYS A 28 8.70 18.88 -20.12
C LYS A 28 9.89 19.42 -20.90
N ARG A 29 9.73 19.51 -22.21
CA ARG A 29 10.71 20.08 -23.13
C ARG A 29 10.21 21.42 -23.65
N VAL A 30 11.01 22.46 -23.45
CA VAL A 30 10.76 23.78 -24.03
C VAL A 30 10.85 23.69 -25.56
N LEU A 31 9.82 24.18 -26.23
CA LEU A 31 9.71 24.26 -27.68
C LEU A 31 10.38 25.55 -28.19
N ALA A 32 10.95 25.49 -29.39
CA ALA A 32 11.61 26.65 -29.98
C ALA A 32 10.60 27.77 -30.33
N PRO A 33 10.93 29.06 -30.13
CA PRO A 33 10.04 30.18 -30.43
C PRO A 33 10.16 30.59 -31.92
N ASN A 34 9.84 29.67 -32.83
CA ASN A 34 9.89 29.88 -34.29
C ASN A 34 8.56 29.58 -34.99
N TRP A 35 7.46 29.95 -34.35
CA TRP A 35 6.11 29.82 -34.90
C TRP A 35 5.91 30.68 -36.14
N VAL A 36 5.21 30.11 -37.12
CA VAL A 36 4.86 30.77 -38.39
C VAL A 36 3.35 30.76 -38.60
N ALA A 37 2.80 31.80 -39.23
CA ALA A 37 1.37 31.84 -39.56
C ALA A 37 1.06 30.87 -40.70
N GLU A 38 -0.02 30.09 -40.58
CA GLU A 38 -0.44 29.09 -41.59
C GLU A 38 -1.27 29.73 -42.73
N GLY A 39 -1.25 31.06 -42.87
CA GLY A 39 -2.03 31.80 -43.87
C GLY A 39 -3.54 31.86 -43.62
N THR A 40 -4.06 31.10 -42.64
CA THR A 40 -5.42 31.23 -42.09
C THR A 40 -5.38 32.17 -40.89
N ALA A 41 -6.39 33.03 -40.72
CA ALA A 41 -6.44 33.96 -39.59
C ALA A 41 -6.38 33.20 -38.25
N ASN A 42 -5.54 33.69 -37.32
CA ASN A 42 -5.37 33.18 -35.95
C ASN A 42 -4.77 31.76 -35.81
N LEU A 43 -4.23 31.18 -36.88
CA LEU A 43 -3.60 29.87 -36.82
C LEU A 43 -2.10 29.93 -37.10
N TYR A 44 -1.35 29.26 -36.23
CA TYR A 44 0.10 29.22 -36.24
C TYR A 44 0.57 27.77 -36.24
N GLN A 45 1.74 27.55 -36.83
CA GLN A 45 2.38 26.25 -36.83
C GLN A 45 3.82 26.34 -36.36
N LEU A 46 4.24 25.33 -35.61
CA LEU A 46 5.61 25.09 -35.21
C LEU A 46 6.12 23.86 -35.95
N ASN A 47 6.96 24.05 -36.96
CA ASN A 47 7.49 22.96 -37.78
C ASN A 47 8.69 22.30 -37.11
N ASN A 48 8.86 20.98 -37.34
CA ASN A 48 9.93 20.18 -36.75
C ASN A 48 9.90 20.26 -35.21
N SER A 49 8.70 20.18 -34.64
CA SER A 49 8.48 20.23 -33.20
C SER A 49 8.87 18.92 -32.50
N GLY A 50 8.94 17.81 -33.24
CA GLY A 50 8.91 16.47 -32.67
C GLY A 50 7.55 16.15 -32.04
N TYR A 51 7.42 14.92 -31.55
CA TYR A 51 6.19 14.42 -30.93
C TYR A 51 5.76 15.24 -29.71
N ALA A 52 4.48 15.62 -29.66
CA ALA A 52 3.85 16.29 -28.54
C ALA A 52 2.57 15.57 -28.14
N SER A 53 2.54 15.00 -26.93
CA SER A 53 1.35 14.37 -26.35
C SER A 53 0.48 15.34 -25.55
N VAL A 54 1.10 16.34 -24.91
CA VAL A 54 0.43 17.43 -24.18
C VAL A 54 1.22 18.70 -24.47
N LEU A 55 0.50 19.80 -24.69
CA LEU A 55 1.07 21.12 -24.95
C LEU A 55 0.78 22.05 -23.77
N PHE A 56 1.81 22.74 -23.30
CA PHE A 56 1.73 23.73 -22.25
C PHE A 56 2.09 25.10 -22.81
N ARG A 57 1.38 26.14 -22.38
CA ARG A 57 1.70 27.54 -22.69
C ARG A 57 1.82 28.33 -21.41
N ASP A 58 2.97 28.96 -21.20
CA ASP A 58 3.30 29.76 -20.00
C ASP A 58 2.97 29.00 -18.69
N GLY A 59 3.26 27.70 -18.67
CA GLY A 59 3.00 26.80 -17.54
C GLY A 59 1.56 26.29 -17.42
N GLN A 60 0.62 26.73 -18.27
CA GLN A 60 -0.74 26.24 -18.31
C GLN A 60 -0.88 25.04 -19.25
N ASP A 61 -1.45 23.94 -18.75
CA ASP A 61 -1.88 22.80 -19.57
C ASP A 61 -3.05 23.23 -20.49
N LEU A 62 -2.88 23.03 -21.80
CA LEU A 62 -3.88 23.37 -22.79
C LEU A 62 -4.96 22.28 -22.97
N GLY A 63 -4.84 21.17 -22.25
CA GLY A 63 -5.79 20.07 -22.26
C GLY A 63 -5.68 19.21 -23.53
N SER A 64 -6.76 18.52 -23.86
CA SER A 64 -6.79 17.55 -24.94
C SER A 64 -6.50 18.16 -26.32
N GLU A 65 -5.77 17.41 -27.13
CA GLU A 65 -5.53 17.70 -28.54
C GLU A 65 -6.86 17.80 -29.32
N ALA A 66 -6.93 18.75 -30.25
CA ALA A 66 -8.06 18.86 -31.17
C ALA A 66 -8.05 17.74 -32.23
N GLU A 67 -9.19 17.08 -32.43
CA GLU A 67 -9.35 16.01 -33.44
C GLU A 67 -9.16 16.49 -34.89
N SER A 68 -9.29 17.79 -35.11
CA SER A 68 -9.16 18.45 -36.41
C SER A 68 -8.40 19.77 -36.28
N LYS A 69 -8.20 20.45 -37.41
CA LYS A 69 -7.50 21.74 -37.45
C LYS A 69 -8.09 22.69 -36.40
N PRO A 70 -7.30 23.19 -35.42
CA PRO A 70 -7.82 23.98 -34.31
C PRO A 70 -8.53 25.26 -34.77
N ALA A 71 -9.69 25.56 -34.17
CA ALA A 71 -10.52 26.72 -34.51
C ALA A 71 -11.00 27.52 -33.27
N GLY A 72 -10.72 27.03 -32.07
CA GLY A 72 -11.07 27.67 -30.80
C GLY A 72 -9.82 28.15 -30.07
N ASP A 73 -9.96 29.19 -29.25
CA ASP A 73 -8.84 29.77 -28.51
C ASP A 73 -8.10 28.72 -27.67
N ASN A 74 -6.77 28.72 -27.76
CA ASN A 74 -5.88 27.74 -27.14
C ASN A 74 -6.04 26.29 -27.64
N GLY A 75 -6.80 26.09 -28.71
CA GLY A 75 -6.88 24.81 -29.40
C GLY A 75 -5.54 24.47 -30.05
N TRP A 76 -5.09 23.24 -29.87
CA TRP A 76 -3.83 22.77 -30.41
C TRP A 76 -3.97 21.38 -31.02
N ARG A 77 -3.08 21.05 -31.95
CA ARG A 77 -3.02 19.74 -32.60
C ARG A 77 -1.59 19.40 -32.98
N TYR A 78 -1.17 18.16 -32.78
CA TYR A 78 0.06 17.62 -33.34
C TYR A 78 -0.24 16.85 -34.64
N GLN A 79 0.41 17.24 -35.73
CA GLN A 79 0.22 16.60 -37.03
C GLN A 79 1.43 15.72 -37.36
N GLU A 80 1.28 14.42 -37.12
CA GLU A 80 2.33 13.41 -37.33
C GLU A 80 2.89 13.40 -38.77
N ALA A 81 2.03 13.56 -39.77
CA ALA A 81 2.43 13.50 -41.19
C ALA A 81 3.40 14.61 -41.61
N THR A 82 3.40 15.74 -40.90
CA THR A 82 4.21 16.93 -41.21
C THR A 82 5.17 17.30 -40.09
N ASP A 83 5.19 16.53 -39.00
CA ASP A 83 5.94 16.81 -37.78
C ASP A 83 5.83 18.29 -37.36
N ASN A 84 4.60 18.74 -37.15
CA ASN A 84 4.34 20.10 -36.69
C ASN A 84 3.22 20.17 -35.64
N ILE A 85 3.25 21.22 -34.84
CA ILE A 85 2.16 21.57 -33.93
C ILE A 85 1.39 22.74 -34.54
N GLN A 86 0.08 22.57 -34.70
CA GLN A 86 -0.85 23.64 -35.04
C GLN A 86 -1.44 24.23 -33.76
N PHE A 87 -1.45 25.55 -33.65
CA PHE A 87 -1.97 26.26 -32.49
C PHE A 87 -2.85 27.43 -32.92
N TYR A 88 -4.06 27.50 -32.36
CA TYR A 88 -5.00 28.58 -32.58
C TYR A 88 -4.98 29.56 -31.40
N LEU A 89 -4.79 30.84 -31.71
CA LEU A 89 -4.84 31.91 -30.73
C LEU A 89 -5.59 33.11 -31.29
N ALA A 90 -6.77 33.39 -30.72
CA ALA A 90 -7.62 34.48 -31.15
C ALA A 90 -6.91 35.82 -30.94
N SER A 91 -6.78 36.60 -32.02
CA SER A 91 -6.27 37.98 -31.97
C SER A 91 -4.83 38.13 -31.46
N SER A 92 -3.93 37.25 -31.91
CA SER A 92 -2.48 37.38 -31.68
C SER A 92 -1.71 37.66 -32.97
N SER A 93 -0.39 37.83 -32.86
CA SER A 93 0.55 37.85 -34.00
C SER A 93 1.63 36.79 -33.76
N THR A 94 2.36 36.40 -34.81
CA THR A 94 3.54 35.51 -34.68
C THR A 94 4.56 36.07 -33.69
N THR A 95 4.77 37.39 -33.67
CA THR A 95 5.68 38.05 -32.71
C THR A 95 5.23 37.87 -31.27
N ALA A 96 3.93 38.01 -30.99
CA ALA A 96 3.38 37.78 -29.66
C ALA A 96 3.50 36.29 -29.28
N LEU A 97 3.24 35.39 -30.22
CA LEU A 97 3.34 33.96 -29.98
C LEU A 97 4.77 33.50 -29.67
N ASN A 98 5.76 34.04 -30.39
CA ASN A 98 7.18 33.75 -30.17
C ASN A 98 7.73 34.40 -28.89
N SER A 99 6.97 35.26 -28.21
CA SER A 99 7.31 35.79 -26.88
C SER A 99 6.78 34.94 -25.73
N MET A 100 5.88 34.00 -26.01
CA MET A 100 5.34 33.04 -25.04
C MET A 100 6.23 31.81 -24.92
N VAL A 101 6.21 31.15 -23.77
CA VAL A 101 6.94 29.89 -23.58
C VAL A 101 5.99 28.73 -23.87
N PHE A 102 6.35 27.91 -24.84
CA PHE A 102 5.66 26.66 -25.12
C PHE A 102 6.52 25.48 -24.67
N GLU A 103 5.88 24.50 -24.06
CA GLU A 103 6.52 23.26 -23.63
C GLU A 103 5.69 22.08 -24.10
N SER A 104 6.35 21.02 -24.57
CA SER A 104 5.71 19.75 -24.90
C SER A 104 6.19 18.68 -23.94
N GLY A 105 5.29 17.82 -23.46
CA GLY A 105 5.67 16.69 -22.64
C GLY A 105 4.53 15.70 -22.45
N GLN A 106 4.78 14.71 -21.62
CA GLN A 106 3.73 13.84 -21.08
C GLN A 106 3.20 14.48 -19.79
N ASP A 107 1.92 14.26 -19.47
CA ASP A 107 1.39 14.61 -18.16
C ASP A 107 2.15 13.85 -17.05
N TRP A 108 2.75 14.61 -16.13
CA TRP A 108 3.60 14.10 -15.05
C TRP A 108 2.84 13.18 -14.11
N ASP A 109 1.58 13.49 -13.80
CA ASP A 109 0.77 12.67 -12.89
C ASP A 109 0.45 11.31 -13.51
N SER A 110 0.07 11.30 -14.79
CA SER A 110 -0.15 10.09 -15.57
C SER A 110 1.13 9.26 -15.73
N LEU A 111 2.29 9.89 -15.95
CA LEU A 111 3.58 9.19 -16.02
C LEU A 111 3.91 8.52 -14.69
N LYS A 112 3.87 9.26 -13.57
CA LYS A 112 4.12 8.70 -12.22
C LYS A 112 3.19 7.54 -11.93
N THR A 113 1.91 7.68 -12.26
CA THR A 113 0.89 6.61 -12.08
C THR A 113 1.22 5.36 -12.89
N THR A 114 1.73 5.51 -14.11
CA THR A 114 2.08 4.39 -14.99
C THR A 114 3.29 3.65 -14.46
N VAL A 115 4.36 4.38 -14.12
CA VAL A 115 5.59 3.81 -13.56
C VAL A 115 5.31 3.08 -12.25
N CYS A 116 4.49 3.65 -11.34
CA CYS A 116 4.08 2.99 -10.10
C CYS A 116 3.35 1.65 -10.32
N LYS A 117 2.67 1.46 -11.47
CA LYS A 117 2.00 0.19 -11.81
C LYS A 117 2.98 -0.82 -12.39
N GLU A 118 3.88 -0.38 -13.28
CA GLU A 118 4.91 -1.23 -13.87
C GLU A 118 5.86 -1.79 -12.80
N GLN A 119 6.29 -0.96 -11.85
CA GLN A 119 7.14 -1.41 -10.75
C GLN A 119 6.39 -2.32 -9.77
N ALA A 120 5.07 -2.19 -9.65
CA ALA A 120 4.28 -3.11 -8.84
C ALA A 120 4.22 -4.50 -9.49
N ASP A 121 4.14 -4.57 -10.81
CA ASP A 121 4.21 -5.84 -11.55
C ASP A 121 5.61 -6.48 -11.49
N ARG A 122 6.67 -5.66 -11.49
CA ARG A 122 8.04 -6.12 -11.18
C ARG A 122 8.14 -6.74 -9.79
N ILE A 123 7.57 -6.11 -8.76
CA ILE A 123 7.56 -6.66 -7.40
C ILE A 123 6.81 -7.99 -7.33
N ARG A 124 5.64 -8.09 -7.99
CA ARG A 124 4.83 -9.32 -8.04
C ARG A 124 5.60 -10.48 -8.67
N SER A 125 6.31 -10.24 -9.77
CA SER A 125 7.11 -11.26 -10.43
C SER A 125 8.38 -11.64 -9.64
N TYR A 126 8.92 -10.71 -8.85
CA TYR A 126 10.15 -10.94 -8.10
C TYR A 126 9.96 -11.76 -6.81
N ILE A 127 8.90 -11.45 -6.06
CA ILE A 127 8.64 -12.03 -4.73
C ILE A 127 8.19 -13.51 -4.84
N ASN A 128 7.57 -13.91 -5.96
CA ASN A 128 7.07 -15.28 -6.20
C ASN A 128 6.15 -15.82 -5.09
N ARG A 129 5.41 -14.95 -4.39
CA ARG A 129 4.39 -15.36 -3.43
C ARG A 129 3.12 -14.52 -3.54
N PRO A 130 1.96 -15.03 -3.07
CA PRO A 130 0.71 -14.28 -3.11
C PRO A 130 0.79 -12.99 -2.30
N ILE A 131 0.26 -11.90 -2.86
CA ILE A 131 0.12 -10.61 -2.18
C ILE A 131 -1.38 -10.30 -2.10
N TYR A 132 -1.90 -10.18 -0.88
CA TYR A 132 -3.31 -9.87 -0.64
C TYR A 132 -3.50 -8.47 -0.10
N LYS A 133 -4.61 -7.83 -0.47
CA LYS A 133 -5.01 -6.52 0.04
C LYS A 133 -5.56 -6.62 1.46
N ARG A 134 -5.20 -5.65 2.31
CA ARG A 134 -5.75 -5.44 3.65
C ARG A 134 -6.93 -4.47 3.59
N LYS A 135 -8.14 -4.97 3.32
CA LYS A 135 -9.36 -4.14 3.32
C LYS A 135 -10.19 -4.19 4.60
N ARG A 136 -9.90 -5.13 5.50
CA ARG A 136 -10.60 -5.21 6.79
C ARG A 136 -9.97 -4.18 7.73
N SER A 137 -10.77 -3.26 8.26
CA SER A 137 -10.31 -2.21 9.20
C SER A 137 -9.51 -2.77 10.38
N GLN A 138 -9.90 -3.95 10.89
CA GLN A 138 -9.22 -4.67 11.98
C GLN A 138 -7.87 -5.30 11.56
N ALA A 139 -7.60 -5.44 10.27
CA ALA A 139 -6.35 -5.99 9.73
C ALA A 139 -5.46 -4.91 9.07
N GLN A 140 -5.94 -3.66 9.00
CA GLN A 140 -5.16 -2.55 8.48
C GLN A 140 -4.10 -2.14 9.52
N GLY A 141 -2.88 -1.85 9.04
CA GLY A 141 -1.82 -1.34 9.90
C GLY A 141 -2.11 0.10 10.34
N ALA A 142 -1.25 0.65 11.20
CA ALA A 142 -1.41 2.00 11.78
C ALA A 142 -1.59 3.14 10.75
N SER A 143 -1.24 2.92 9.49
CA SER A 143 -1.36 3.88 8.40
C SER A 143 -2.61 3.68 7.52
N GLU A 144 -3.52 2.78 7.89
CA GLU A 144 -4.75 2.44 7.15
C GLU A 144 -4.53 2.09 5.67
N ARG A 145 -3.34 1.59 5.34
CA ARG A 145 -2.96 1.26 3.97
C ARG A 145 -3.44 -0.15 3.59
N ASP A 146 -3.85 -0.29 2.34
CA ASP A 146 -4.27 -1.56 1.74
C ASP A 146 -3.13 -2.58 1.57
N TYR A 147 -1.87 -2.12 1.66
CA TYR A 147 -0.69 -2.95 1.51
C TYR A 147 0.31 -2.74 2.64
N ASP A 148 1.13 -3.76 2.85
CA ASP A 148 2.27 -3.74 3.75
C ASP A 148 3.24 -2.58 3.47
N TRP A 149 3.70 -1.92 4.53
CA TRP A 149 4.61 -0.76 4.43
C TRP A 149 5.85 -1.06 3.57
N ILE A 150 6.36 -2.29 3.63
CA ILE A 150 7.54 -2.71 2.89
C ILE A 150 7.25 -2.79 1.39
N LEU A 151 6.06 -3.25 0.98
CA LEU A 151 5.63 -3.25 -0.42
C LEU A 151 5.44 -1.82 -0.94
N VAL A 152 4.78 -0.97 -0.15
CA VAL A 152 4.56 0.45 -0.48
C VAL A 152 5.91 1.15 -0.72
N ARG A 153 6.87 0.96 0.21
CA ARG A 153 8.17 1.61 0.16
C ARG A 153 9.05 1.08 -0.97
N CYS A 154 9.06 -0.23 -1.21
CA CYS A 154 9.78 -0.81 -2.34
C CYS A 154 9.22 -0.31 -3.68
N ASN A 155 7.89 -0.26 -3.82
CA ASN A 155 7.26 0.20 -5.06
C ASN A 155 7.57 1.67 -5.34
N ALA A 156 7.46 2.53 -4.32
CA ALA A 156 7.79 3.95 -4.44
C ALA A 156 9.27 4.16 -4.79
N ALA A 157 10.19 3.42 -4.16
CA ALA A 157 11.62 3.56 -4.41
C ALA A 157 12.00 3.12 -5.83
N LEU A 158 11.48 1.98 -6.31
CA LEU A 158 11.70 1.54 -7.69
C LEU A 158 11.09 2.53 -8.70
N ALA A 159 9.92 3.08 -8.40
CA ALA A 159 9.29 4.07 -9.28
C ALA A 159 10.10 5.37 -9.35
N VAL A 160 10.61 5.87 -8.23
CA VAL A 160 11.51 7.03 -8.23
C VAL A 160 12.80 6.74 -9.01
N ALA A 161 13.42 5.58 -8.79
CA ALA A 161 14.64 5.20 -9.50
C ALA A 161 14.45 5.20 -11.02
N ASP A 162 13.32 4.69 -11.52
CA ASP A 162 13.02 4.66 -12.96
C ASP A 162 12.70 6.05 -13.53
N LEU A 163 11.98 6.88 -12.78
CA LEU A 163 11.65 8.25 -13.19
C LEU A 163 12.90 9.13 -13.37
N ILE A 164 13.89 9.00 -12.47
CA ILE A 164 15.09 9.85 -12.49
C ILE A 164 16.24 9.29 -13.32
N ARG A 165 16.21 8.00 -13.72
CA ARG A 165 17.33 7.30 -14.37
C ARG A 165 17.89 8.02 -15.61
N SER A 166 17.04 8.69 -16.37
CA SER A 166 17.45 9.45 -17.56
C SER A 166 18.21 10.74 -17.24
N TYR A 167 18.02 11.30 -16.05
CA TYR A 167 18.65 12.55 -15.61
C TYR A 167 19.85 12.30 -14.71
N ASP A 168 19.72 11.36 -13.78
CA ASP A 168 20.70 11.05 -12.75
C ASP A 168 20.76 9.52 -12.55
N PRO A 169 21.56 8.81 -13.36
CA PRO A 169 21.66 7.36 -13.30
C PRO A 169 22.31 6.87 -12.00
N GLU A 170 23.26 7.62 -11.43
CA GLU A 170 23.96 7.24 -10.20
C GLU A 170 23.00 7.24 -9.00
N LYS A 171 22.21 8.31 -8.86
CA LYS A 171 21.19 8.37 -7.81
C LYS A 171 20.06 7.35 -8.01
N ALA A 172 19.71 7.05 -9.26
CA ALA A 172 18.75 5.99 -9.56
C ALA A 172 19.24 4.63 -9.05
N GLU A 173 20.50 4.30 -9.32
CA GLU A 173 21.13 3.05 -8.87
C GLU A 173 21.26 3.01 -7.35
N GLU A 174 21.60 4.13 -6.71
CA GLU A 174 21.64 4.23 -5.25
C GLU A 174 20.26 3.94 -4.61
N ILE A 175 19.17 4.45 -5.19
CA ILE A 175 17.81 4.21 -4.67
C ILE A 175 17.38 2.76 -4.93
N GLU A 176 17.68 2.22 -6.11
CA GLU A 176 17.35 0.84 -6.48
C GLU A 176 18.10 -0.17 -5.59
N SER A 177 19.38 0.08 -5.28
CA SER A 177 20.20 -0.81 -4.43
C SER A 177 19.67 -0.97 -3.00
N ARG A 178 18.89 0.00 -2.49
CA ARG A 178 18.19 -0.11 -1.20
C ARG A 178 17.01 -1.09 -1.24
N VAL A 179 16.44 -1.31 -2.42
CA VAL A 179 15.31 -2.21 -2.64
C VAL A 179 15.79 -3.61 -3.02
N SER A 180 16.67 -3.72 -4.01
CA SER A 180 17.26 -4.97 -4.46
C SER A 180 18.70 -4.76 -4.86
N ASN A 181 19.61 -5.63 -4.42
CA ASN A 181 21.01 -5.57 -4.78
C ASN A 181 21.61 -6.96 -4.95
N ASP A 182 22.78 -7.03 -5.58
CA ASP A 182 23.50 -8.29 -5.80
C ASP A 182 23.91 -8.99 -4.50
N GLU A 183 24.01 -8.24 -3.40
CA GLU A 183 24.32 -8.75 -2.06
C GLU A 183 23.09 -9.37 -1.34
N GLY A 184 21.87 -9.19 -1.88
CA GLY A 184 20.63 -9.64 -1.27
C GLY A 184 20.26 -8.95 0.05
N SER A 185 20.81 -7.75 0.30
CA SER A 185 20.55 -6.95 1.51
C SER A 185 19.41 -5.94 1.33
N GLY A 186 18.89 -5.79 0.11
CA GLY A 186 17.77 -4.91 -0.22
C GLY A 186 16.48 -5.29 0.52
N LEU A 187 15.61 -4.31 0.76
CA LEU A 187 14.33 -4.54 1.47
C LEU A 187 13.48 -5.63 0.80
N LEU A 188 13.43 -5.65 -0.52
CA LEU A 188 12.67 -6.63 -1.29
C LEU A 188 13.30 -8.03 -1.22
N ASP A 189 14.63 -8.11 -1.16
CA ASP A 189 15.37 -9.36 -1.02
C ASP A 189 15.17 -9.99 0.36
N ARG A 190 15.23 -9.15 1.42
CA ARG A 190 14.93 -9.54 2.80
C ARG A 190 13.49 -10.03 2.94
N LEU A 191 12.56 -9.36 2.24
CA LEU A 191 11.16 -9.76 2.16
C LEU A 191 11.01 -11.13 1.48
N LYS A 192 11.67 -11.35 0.33
CA LYS A 192 11.68 -12.62 -0.39
C LYS A 192 12.30 -13.77 0.40
N ARG A 193 13.33 -13.48 1.21
CA ARG A 193 14.01 -14.46 2.07
C ARG A 193 13.22 -14.81 3.35
N GLY A 194 12.10 -14.13 3.60
CA GLY A 194 11.25 -14.37 4.75
C GLY A 194 11.74 -13.75 6.06
N GLU A 195 12.70 -12.81 6.01
CA GLU A 195 13.01 -12.00 7.20
C GLU A 195 11.86 -11.05 7.55
N TYR A 196 11.12 -10.62 6.54
CA TYR A 196 9.85 -9.94 6.68
C TYR A 196 8.73 -10.82 6.16
N VAL A 197 7.63 -10.84 6.92
CA VAL A 197 6.40 -11.56 6.57
C VAL A 197 5.33 -10.55 6.16
N LEU A 198 4.51 -10.92 5.18
CA LEU A 198 3.29 -10.18 4.85
C LEU A 198 2.20 -10.50 5.87
N TRP A 199 1.16 -9.66 5.98
CA TRP A 199 0.10 -9.88 6.99
C TRP A 199 -0.59 -11.24 6.91
N ASN A 200 -0.71 -11.78 5.71
CA ASN A 200 -1.41 -13.03 5.44
C ASN A 200 -0.51 -14.26 5.64
N GLU A 201 0.78 -14.04 5.90
CA GLU A 201 1.75 -15.10 6.09
C GLU A 201 1.88 -15.41 7.58
N THR A 202 1.93 -16.71 7.87
CA THR A 202 2.19 -17.19 9.21
C THR A 202 3.64 -16.88 9.61
N SER A 203 3.82 -16.34 10.79
CA SER A 203 5.11 -16.11 11.43
C SER A 203 5.07 -16.64 12.86
N TRP A 204 6.24 -16.79 13.48
CA TRP A 204 6.32 -17.12 14.92
C TRP A 204 5.43 -16.23 15.80
N ARG A 205 5.21 -14.97 15.39
CA ARG A 205 4.33 -14.03 16.09
C ARG A 205 2.84 -14.34 15.89
N SER A 206 2.42 -14.73 14.69
CA SER A 206 1.02 -15.12 14.46
C SER A 206 0.71 -16.50 15.02
N GLU A 207 1.70 -17.39 15.07
CA GLU A 207 1.60 -18.68 15.78
C GLU A 207 1.44 -18.49 17.29
N ALA A 208 2.01 -17.44 17.88
CA ALA A 208 1.89 -17.14 19.30
C ALA A 208 0.52 -16.57 19.72
N GLY A 209 -0.41 -16.35 18.78
CA GLY A 209 -1.71 -15.73 19.02
C GLY A 209 -1.61 -14.21 19.09
N VAL A 210 -2.24 -13.51 18.14
CA VAL A 210 -2.32 -12.04 18.17
C VAL A 210 -3.67 -11.64 18.74
N VAL A 211 -3.64 -10.88 19.84
CA VAL A 211 -4.84 -10.24 20.43
C VAL A 211 -5.10 -8.92 19.72
N GLN A 212 -6.35 -8.70 19.30
CA GLN A 212 -6.83 -7.46 18.73
C GLN A 212 -8.08 -6.96 19.45
N ASP A 213 -8.14 -5.66 19.72
CA ASP A 213 -9.33 -5.02 20.26
C ASP A 213 -10.41 -4.96 19.17
N VAL A 214 -11.59 -5.51 19.43
CA VAL A 214 -12.71 -5.49 18.49
C VAL A 214 -13.65 -4.35 18.83
N SER A 215 -14.09 -4.32 20.08
CA SER A 215 -15.02 -3.33 20.61
C SER A 215 -14.73 -3.17 22.09
N VAL A 216 -13.84 -2.26 22.44
CA VAL A 216 -13.45 -1.98 23.83
C VAL A 216 -13.93 -0.57 24.18
N ASN A 217 -14.61 -0.42 25.31
CA ASN A 217 -15.08 0.87 25.79
C ASN A 217 -13.89 1.80 26.12
N ALA A 218 -14.04 3.10 25.87
CA ALA A 218 -13.00 4.09 26.15
C ALA A 218 -12.60 4.17 27.65
N ASN A 219 -13.48 3.71 28.55
CA ASN A 219 -13.23 3.67 30.00
C ASN A 219 -12.65 2.32 30.48
N THR A 220 -12.42 1.37 29.59
CA THR A 220 -11.79 0.08 29.92
C THR A 220 -10.30 0.28 30.08
N THR A 221 -9.78 -0.12 31.24
CA THR A 221 -8.34 -0.01 31.57
C THR A 221 -7.66 -1.36 31.70
N GLY A 222 -8.45 -2.45 31.80
CA GLY A 222 -7.94 -3.81 31.79
C GLY A 222 -7.70 -4.32 30.37
N VAL A 223 -6.68 -5.16 30.19
CA VAL A 223 -6.30 -5.77 28.91
C VAL A 223 -6.05 -7.26 29.06
N ILE A 224 -6.13 -7.99 27.95
CA ILE A 224 -5.55 -9.34 27.88
C ILE A 224 -4.03 -9.17 27.86
N GLU A 225 -3.38 -9.58 28.95
CA GLU A 225 -1.94 -9.37 29.16
C GLU A 225 -1.12 -10.38 28.37
N ASP A 226 -1.59 -11.63 28.29
CA ASP A 226 -0.86 -12.73 27.67
C ASP A 226 -1.78 -13.84 27.17
N VAL A 227 -1.34 -14.51 26.10
CA VAL A 227 -1.95 -15.72 25.54
C VAL A 227 -0.90 -16.81 25.53
N LYS A 228 -1.15 -17.88 26.29
CA LYS A 228 -0.24 -19.01 26.42
C LYS A 228 -0.77 -20.23 25.68
N LEU A 229 0.01 -20.73 24.74
CA LEU A 229 -0.25 -21.99 24.03
C LEU A 229 0.35 -23.18 24.78
N ILE A 230 -0.43 -24.26 24.89
CA ILE A 230 0.00 -25.55 25.44
C ILE A 230 0.03 -26.58 24.30
N GLY A 231 0.75 -26.25 23.23
CA GLY A 231 0.81 -27.04 21.98
C GLY A 231 0.31 -26.26 20.76
N PRO A 232 0.52 -26.80 19.54
CA PRO A 232 -0.02 -26.18 18.34
C PRO A 232 -1.56 -26.15 18.41
N PRO A 233 -2.21 -25.08 17.93
CA PRO A 233 -3.66 -25.00 17.92
C PRO A 233 -4.25 -26.12 17.07
N GLY A 234 -5.25 -26.82 17.57
CA GLY A 234 -5.91 -27.93 16.87
C GLY A 234 -6.85 -27.51 15.74
N VAL A 235 -6.67 -26.30 15.19
CA VAL A 235 -7.53 -25.71 14.15
C VAL A 235 -6.68 -24.98 13.13
N ASP A 236 -7.03 -25.11 11.85
CA ASP A 236 -6.30 -24.46 10.75
C ASP A 236 -6.44 -22.94 10.80
N TRP A 237 -7.66 -22.46 11.05
CA TRP A 237 -7.95 -21.04 11.23
C TRP A 237 -9.20 -20.83 12.08
N ASP A 238 -9.12 -19.96 13.09
CA ASP A 238 -10.30 -19.43 13.78
C ASP A 238 -10.04 -18.03 14.35
N ASP A 239 -11.09 -17.21 14.38
CA ASP A 239 -11.12 -15.88 15.01
C ASP A 239 -11.94 -16.02 16.30
N VAL A 240 -11.25 -16.29 17.41
CA VAL A 240 -11.86 -16.57 18.70
C VAL A 240 -12.22 -15.27 19.41
N ARG A 241 -13.49 -15.12 19.79
CA ARG A 241 -14.02 -13.92 20.45
C ARG A 241 -14.05 -14.07 21.94
N VAL A 242 -13.36 -13.17 22.64
CA VAL A 242 -13.39 -13.06 24.10
C VAL A 242 -14.23 -11.84 24.44
N SER A 243 -15.37 -12.04 25.13
CA SER A 243 -16.24 -10.95 25.54
C SER A 243 -16.46 -10.92 27.05
N ILE A 244 -16.59 -9.71 27.61
CA ILE A 244 -16.94 -9.52 29.03
C ILE A 244 -18.45 -9.67 29.19
N SER A 245 -18.87 -10.73 29.89
CA SER A 245 -20.29 -10.98 30.19
C SER A 245 -20.79 -10.17 31.39
N THR A 246 -19.91 -9.80 32.32
CA THR A 246 -20.26 -8.93 33.46
C THR A 246 -19.08 -8.01 33.75
N GLY A 247 -19.28 -6.71 33.58
CA GLY A 247 -18.27 -5.69 33.85
C GLY A 247 -18.04 -5.42 35.34
N GLY A 248 -16.95 -4.73 35.63
CA GLY A 248 -16.53 -4.35 36.98
C GLY A 248 -15.02 -4.07 37.04
N THR A 249 -14.51 -3.85 38.24
CA THR A 249 -13.07 -3.59 38.46
C THR A 249 -12.41 -4.82 39.07
N PHE A 250 -11.41 -5.35 38.38
CA PHE A 250 -10.52 -6.37 38.90
C PHE A 250 -9.31 -5.70 39.56
N THR A 251 -9.17 -5.91 40.88
CA THR A 251 -8.09 -5.35 41.70
C THR A 251 -7.44 -6.46 42.52
N ALA A 252 -6.10 -6.50 42.57
CA ALA A 252 -5.38 -7.46 43.39
C ALA A 252 -5.84 -7.44 44.86
N GLY A 253 -5.94 -8.64 45.44
CA GLY A 253 -6.35 -8.82 46.85
C GLY A 253 -7.86 -8.81 47.08
N THR A 254 -8.67 -8.66 46.03
CA THR A 254 -10.14 -8.78 46.10
C THR A 254 -10.67 -9.79 45.09
N THR A 255 -11.78 -10.45 45.41
CA THR A 255 -12.48 -11.31 44.47
C THR A 255 -13.02 -10.47 43.31
N SER A 256 -12.63 -10.79 42.09
CA SER A 256 -13.06 -10.05 40.90
C SER A 256 -14.58 -10.14 40.69
N PRO A 257 -15.29 -9.03 40.44
CA PRO A 257 -16.69 -9.09 40.02
C PRO A 257 -16.85 -9.39 38.51
N VAL A 258 -15.75 -9.51 37.77
CA VAL A 258 -15.75 -9.54 36.30
C VAL A 258 -15.85 -10.96 35.79
N TYR A 259 -16.73 -11.18 34.80
CA TYR A 259 -16.91 -12.46 34.14
C TYR A 259 -16.70 -12.34 32.64
N TYR A 260 -16.09 -13.35 32.02
CA TYR A 260 -15.81 -13.41 30.60
C TYR A 260 -16.42 -14.66 29.94
N THR A 261 -16.58 -14.59 28.62
CA THR A 261 -17.11 -15.65 27.75
C THR A 261 -16.24 -15.75 26.51
N VAL A 262 -15.97 -16.98 26.05
CA VAL A 262 -15.15 -17.26 24.87
C VAL A 262 -16.02 -17.94 23.83
N LYS A 263 -16.03 -17.39 22.61
CA LYS A 263 -16.78 -17.93 21.47
C LYS A 263 -15.87 -18.29 20.31
N VAL A 264 -16.12 -19.43 19.69
CA VAL A 264 -15.42 -19.97 18.52
C VAL A 264 -16.36 -20.02 17.32
N LYS A 265 -15.82 -20.26 16.12
CA LYS A 265 -16.66 -20.49 14.94
C LYS A 265 -17.51 -21.76 15.04
N ASP A 266 -18.61 -21.77 14.31
CA ASP A 266 -19.40 -22.96 13.99
C ASP A 266 -19.84 -22.95 12.51
N ASP A 267 -20.71 -23.87 12.11
CA ASP A 267 -21.22 -23.98 10.74
C ASP A 267 -22.04 -22.77 10.28
N THR A 268 -22.42 -21.87 11.20
CA THR A 268 -23.24 -20.68 10.92
C THR A 268 -22.42 -19.40 10.86
N GLY A 269 -21.24 -19.35 11.49
CA GLY A 269 -20.36 -18.18 11.43
C GLY A 269 -19.26 -18.15 12.48
N ILE A 270 -18.53 -17.01 12.52
CA ILE A 270 -17.46 -16.74 13.47
C ILE A 270 -18.06 -16.26 14.80
N GLY A 271 -17.53 -16.75 15.93
CA GLY A 271 -17.90 -16.27 17.26
C GLY A 271 -19.32 -16.65 17.70
N MET A 272 -19.82 -17.80 17.24
CA MET A 272 -21.20 -18.26 17.47
C MET A 272 -21.29 -19.23 18.65
N SER A 273 -20.40 -20.22 18.71
CA SER A 273 -20.43 -21.28 19.73
C SER A 273 -19.62 -20.89 20.97
N SER A 274 -20.22 -20.96 22.15
CA SER A 274 -19.53 -20.60 23.41
C SER A 274 -18.80 -21.82 24.00
N VAL A 275 -17.49 -21.69 24.20
CA VAL A 275 -16.62 -22.74 24.79
C VAL A 275 -16.40 -22.48 26.28
N VAL A 276 -16.33 -21.21 26.67
CA VAL A 276 -16.28 -20.76 28.06
C VAL A 276 -17.44 -19.81 28.26
N THR A 277 -18.25 -20.03 29.29
CA THR A 277 -19.44 -19.21 29.58
C THR A 277 -19.38 -18.65 30.98
N ALA A 278 -19.38 -17.32 31.09
CA ALA A 278 -19.37 -16.59 32.35
C ALA A 278 -18.38 -17.17 33.37
N GLU A 279 -17.11 -17.29 32.98
CA GLU A 279 -16.02 -17.65 33.90
C GLU A 279 -15.51 -16.38 34.58
N GLN A 280 -15.26 -16.45 35.89
CA GLN A 280 -14.82 -15.31 36.69
C GLN A 280 -13.34 -15.03 36.44
N ILE A 281 -12.95 -13.77 36.19
CA ILE A 281 -11.54 -13.40 36.02
C ILE A 281 -10.81 -13.52 37.36
N ASP A 282 -9.72 -14.27 37.43
CA ASP A 282 -8.96 -14.49 38.68
C ASP A 282 -7.47 -14.09 38.62
N GLY A 283 -7.00 -13.63 37.46
CA GLY A 283 -5.60 -13.23 37.22
C GLY A 283 -4.63 -14.39 36.96
N SER A 284 -5.11 -15.64 36.98
CA SER A 284 -4.37 -16.82 36.57
C SER A 284 -4.43 -17.04 35.05
N TYR A 285 -3.77 -18.09 34.54
CA TYR A 285 -3.96 -18.52 33.15
C TYR A 285 -5.24 -19.35 33.05
N GLN A 286 -6.29 -18.73 32.53
CA GLN A 286 -7.63 -19.28 32.43
C GLN A 286 -7.93 -19.82 31.04
N SER A 287 -9.02 -20.58 30.92
CA SER A 287 -9.33 -21.30 29.68
C SER A 287 -9.71 -20.35 28.54
N LEU A 288 -9.22 -20.64 27.33
CA LEU A 288 -9.66 -20.00 26.10
C LEU A 288 -10.29 -21.04 25.15
N ALA A 289 -9.53 -21.50 24.16
CA ALA A 289 -9.96 -22.44 23.12
C ALA A 289 -8.72 -23.16 22.54
N TYR A 290 -8.92 -24.32 21.93
CA TYR A 290 -7.88 -25.07 21.18
C TYR A 290 -6.57 -25.32 21.94
N GLY A 291 -6.62 -25.52 23.27
CA GLY A 291 -5.44 -25.75 24.11
C GLY A 291 -4.66 -24.50 24.50
N ALA A 292 -5.17 -23.30 24.15
CA ALA A 292 -4.65 -22.03 24.61
C ALA A 292 -5.29 -21.58 25.94
N ARG A 293 -4.54 -20.76 26.68
CA ARG A 293 -4.98 -20.08 27.90
C ARG A 293 -4.75 -18.58 27.78
N ILE A 294 -5.57 -17.80 28.47
CA ILE A 294 -5.46 -16.33 28.51
C ILE A 294 -5.24 -15.84 29.93
N ARG A 295 -4.61 -14.67 30.05
CA ARG A 295 -4.44 -13.96 31.32
C ARG A 295 -4.90 -12.51 31.17
N PHE A 296 -5.66 -12.05 32.16
CA PHE A 296 -6.17 -10.69 32.22
C PHE A 296 -5.36 -9.84 33.20
N SER A 297 -5.12 -8.57 32.85
CA SER A 297 -4.52 -7.60 33.76
C SER A 297 -5.53 -7.09 34.78
N GLU A 298 -5.04 -6.52 35.88
CA GLU A 298 -5.86 -5.66 36.74
C GLU A 298 -6.38 -4.45 35.96
N GLY A 299 -7.57 -3.96 36.31
CA GLY A 299 -8.22 -2.85 35.62
C GLY A 299 -9.75 -2.91 35.65
N SER A 300 -10.36 -1.89 35.04
CA SER A 300 -11.80 -1.83 34.83
C SER A 300 -12.16 -2.46 33.50
N TYR A 301 -13.16 -3.32 33.50
CA TYR A 301 -13.72 -4.00 32.35
C TYR A 301 -15.20 -3.62 32.20
N ASN A 302 -15.63 -3.27 31.00
CA ASN A 302 -17.03 -2.93 30.72
C ASN A 302 -17.76 -4.13 30.11
N THR A 303 -19.05 -4.27 30.42
CA THR A 303 -19.88 -5.29 29.79
C THR A 303 -19.88 -5.09 28.27
N SER A 304 -19.78 -6.19 27.51
CA SER A 304 -19.67 -6.21 26.06
C SER A 304 -18.35 -5.69 25.47
N ASP A 305 -17.32 -5.47 26.29
CA ASP A 305 -15.97 -5.37 25.76
C ASP A 305 -15.61 -6.68 25.04
N GLU A 306 -15.08 -6.58 23.82
CA GLU A 306 -14.74 -7.73 22.98
C GLU A 306 -13.33 -7.62 22.39
N TRP A 307 -12.59 -8.72 22.49
CA TRP A 307 -11.30 -8.95 21.83
C TRP A 307 -11.38 -10.12 20.86
N SER A 308 -10.56 -10.07 19.82
CA SER A 308 -10.35 -11.14 18.85
C SER A 308 -8.96 -11.73 19.09
N VAL A 309 -8.90 -13.06 19.18
CA VAL A 309 -7.65 -13.82 19.22
C VAL A 309 -7.64 -14.74 18.01
N ILE A 310 -6.73 -14.45 17.07
CA ILE A 310 -6.64 -15.21 15.82
C ILE A 310 -5.71 -16.40 16.02
N PHE A 311 -6.21 -17.59 15.76
CA PHE A 311 -5.44 -18.82 15.66
C PHE A 311 -5.29 -19.19 14.19
N GLN A 312 -4.05 -19.47 13.79
CA GLN A 312 -3.74 -19.98 12.46
C GLN A 312 -2.65 -21.04 12.59
N SER A 313 -2.94 -22.24 12.13
CA SER A 313 -1.97 -23.33 12.01
C SER A 313 -1.53 -23.42 10.55
N ASP A 314 -0.24 -23.60 10.32
CA ASP A 314 0.25 -23.96 8.98
C ASP A 314 0.18 -25.48 8.82
N GLU A 315 -0.76 -25.97 8.01
CA GLU A 315 -0.79 -27.39 7.61
C GLU A 315 0.30 -27.69 6.55
N ILE A 316 0.97 -26.66 6.03
CA ILE A 316 2.07 -26.80 5.08
C ILE A 316 3.37 -26.42 5.78
N PRO A 317 4.15 -27.37 6.32
CA PRO A 317 5.55 -27.09 6.64
C PRO A 317 6.25 -26.69 5.34
N ILE A 318 6.38 -25.39 5.09
CA ILE A 318 7.28 -24.86 4.08
C ILE A 318 8.66 -25.33 4.51
N GLY A 319 9.17 -26.33 3.79
CA GLY A 319 10.27 -27.17 4.21
C GLY A 319 11.48 -26.36 4.67
N SER A 320 11.73 -26.40 5.97
CA SER A 320 13.09 -26.64 6.42
C SER A 320 13.16 -28.12 6.80
N VAL A 321 13.69 -28.95 5.89
CA VAL A 321 14.27 -30.22 6.30
C VAL A 321 15.48 -29.85 7.16
N LYS A 322 15.25 -29.62 8.45
CA LYS A 322 16.33 -29.64 9.44
C LYS A 322 16.72 -31.10 9.59
N SER A 323 17.82 -31.44 8.93
CA SER A 323 18.53 -32.71 9.05
C SER A 323 18.43 -33.29 10.46
N ALA A 324 17.85 -34.49 10.57
CA ALA A 324 18.15 -35.41 11.64
C ALA A 324 18.12 -36.82 11.06
N GLN A 325 19.31 -37.36 10.81
CA GLN A 325 19.54 -38.78 10.61
C GLN A 325 18.92 -39.56 11.78
N ILE A 326 18.27 -40.68 11.49
CA ILE A 326 18.34 -41.85 12.38
C ILE A 326 18.72 -43.06 11.53
N TYR A 327 19.82 -43.69 11.97
CA TYR A 327 20.41 -44.92 11.46
C TYR A 327 19.69 -46.15 12.02
N ARG A 328 19.67 -47.20 11.18
CA ARG A 328 19.23 -48.60 11.38
C ARG A 328 17.75 -48.85 11.64
#